data_AF-A0A819E0Z5-F1
#
_entry.id   AF-A0A819E0Z5-F1
#
_cell.length_a   1.000
_cell.length_b   1.000
_cell.length_c   1.000
_cell.angle_alpha   90.00
_cell.angle_beta   90.00
_cell.angle_gamma   90.00
#
_symmetry.space_group_name_H-M   'P 1'
#
loop_
_entity.id
_entity.type
_entity.pdbx_description
1 polymer ?
#
loop_
_entity_poly.entity_id
_entity_poly.type
_entity_poly.pdbx_seq_one_letter_code
_entity_poly.pdbx_strand_id
1 'polypeptide(L)'
;MNINNRVEPDELTVINSGTTRLKRLFEHFRKQKLIWIICLLILIVVIIVVVTTTVLSNKIKREKTSAIEITTPTSASTTSSISSTTKKVTTELSSTSSSSPTTATSDKNMKWKQHADTVAGKPEGGSASNQLTNPYGICVDSDDLSIYIADTGNHRIVKWEFDSNNGEVVAGGNGDGDGMNQLNIPTDVVLDEEKKYLIICDRGNRRVMKWSLQNNQDQQIWIPDVSCWGLAMDNIGDLYVSNSAKREVRCWQKGVTEGTVVAGGNGQGTELNQLNQPNYIFVDDDHSVYVADAYNNRVMKWKKNAKEGILIAPGQVYNENPGTLMKPLGVIVDHMGNIYVSMSTTGNNQITRWSPGATEGVPVVGEKELGIGSTQLQNPKDLSFDRDGNLYVVDTENHRIQKFDIDRD
;
A
#
# COMPACT_ATOMS: atom_id res chain seq x y z
N MET A 1 82.37 46.30 34.76
CA MET A 1 80.94 46.43 34.40
C MET A 1 80.49 45.07 33.87
N ASN A 2 79.56 44.45 34.59
CA ASN A 2 79.20 43.03 34.49
C ASN A 2 78.16 42.82 33.38
N ILE A 3 78.37 41.81 32.55
CA ILE A 3 77.37 41.22 31.67
C ILE A 3 77.21 39.78 32.16
N ASN A 4 76.04 39.41 32.68
CA ASN A 4 75.70 38.02 32.96
C ASN A 4 74.27 37.76 32.50
N ASN A 5 74.16 36.99 31.42
CA ASN A 5 72.95 36.36 30.93
C ASN A 5 72.58 35.17 31.83
N ARG A 6 71.31 35.03 32.17
CA ARG A 6 70.72 33.75 32.63
C ARG A 6 69.28 33.66 32.12
N VAL A 7 69.05 32.77 31.18
CA VAL A 7 67.73 32.37 30.67
C VAL A 7 67.38 31.05 31.33
N GLU A 8 66.21 30.96 31.98
CA GLU A 8 65.63 29.69 32.46
C GLU A 8 64.88 28.98 31.32
N PRO A 9 64.86 27.63 31.28
CA PRO A 9 64.05 26.89 30.33
C PRO A 9 62.70 26.43 30.93
N ASP A 10 61.72 26.29 30.02
CA ASP A 10 60.72 25.21 29.98
C ASP A 10 59.40 25.31 30.77
N GLU A 11 58.45 26.09 30.22
CA GLU A 11 57.00 25.84 30.37
C GLU A 11 56.42 24.96 29.23
N LEU A 12 57.14 24.75 28.13
CA LEU A 12 56.65 24.04 26.93
C LEU A 12 56.78 22.51 27.00
N THR A 13 57.67 21.97 27.84
CA THR A 13 57.87 20.50 27.98
C THR A 13 56.82 19.82 28.86
N VAL A 14 56.21 20.55 29.82
CA VAL A 14 55.17 19.99 30.71
C VAL A 14 53.85 19.76 29.97
N ILE A 15 53.47 20.66 29.05
CA ILE A 15 52.19 20.61 28.33
C ILE A 15 52.14 19.46 27.30
N ASN A 16 53.27 19.14 26.66
CA ASN A 16 53.37 18.02 25.71
C ASN A 16 53.29 16.63 26.37
N SER A 17 53.66 16.52 27.65
CA SER A 17 53.56 15.25 28.40
C SER A 17 52.10 14.91 28.79
N GLY A 18 51.29 15.92 29.12
CA GLY A 18 49.88 15.76 29.50
C GLY A 18 48.97 15.38 28.34
N THR A 19 49.17 15.97 27.16
CA THR A 19 48.40 15.66 25.95
C THR A 19 48.66 14.25 25.42
N THR A 20 49.89 13.76 25.57
CA THR A 20 50.27 12.38 25.19
C THR A 20 49.63 11.35 26.12
N ARG A 21 49.48 11.65 27.41
CA ARG A 21 48.87 10.76 28.40
C ARG A 21 47.35 10.64 28.23
N LEU A 22 46.67 11.74 27.90
CA LEU A 22 45.23 11.76 27.60
C LEU A 22 44.87 11.02 26.30
N LYS A 23 45.69 11.18 25.24
CA LYS A 23 45.50 10.43 23.98
C LYS A 23 45.63 8.91 24.18
N ARG A 24 46.60 8.46 24.99
CA ARG A 24 46.76 7.03 25.34
C ARG A 24 45.58 6.50 26.15
N LEU A 25 45.03 7.30 27.07
CA LEU A 25 43.82 6.94 27.81
C LEU A 25 42.62 6.78 26.87
N PHE A 26 42.42 7.72 25.95
CA PHE A 26 41.30 7.71 25.01
C PHE A 26 41.37 6.53 24.03
N GLU A 27 42.57 6.21 23.53
CA GLU A 27 42.83 4.99 22.75
C GLU A 27 42.53 3.71 23.54
N HIS A 28 42.91 3.66 24.82
CA HIS A 28 42.62 2.52 25.68
C HIS A 28 41.11 2.32 25.87
N PHE A 29 40.35 3.39 26.12
CA PHE A 29 38.88 3.34 26.20
C PHE A 29 38.22 2.97 24.87
N ARG A 30 38.77 3.42 23.73
CA ARG A 30 38.27 3.06 22.40
C ARG A 30 38.50 1.58 22.08
N LYS A 31 39.66 1.03 22.47
CA LYS A 31 39.96 -0.41 22.35
C LYS A 31 39.07 -1.24 23.26
N GLN A 32 38.82 -0.81 24.49
CA GLN A 32 37.87 -1.46 25.41
C GLN A 32 36.46 -1.50 24.80
N LYS A 33 35.92 -0.37 24.31
CA LYS A 33 34.62 -0.35 23.62
C LYS A 33 34.57 -1.24 22.38
N LEU A 34 35.64 -1.29 21.59
CA LEU A 34 35.74 -2.15 20.41
C LEU A 34 35.72 -3.63 20.79
N ILE A 35 36.41 -4.02 21.88
CA ILE A 35 36.39 -5.39 22.42
C ILE A 35 34.96 -5.76 22.86
N TRP A 36 34.26 -4.88 23.57
CA TRP A 36 32.86 -5.10 23.97
C TRP A 36 31.93 -5.28 22.76
N ILE A 37 32.09 -4.49 21.71
CA ILE A 37 31.32 -4.63 20.46
C ILE A 37 31.61 -5.97 19.78
N ILE A 38 32.88 -6.38 19.71
CA ILE A 38 33.27 -7.68 19.13
C ILE A 38 32.69 -8.83 19.95
N CYS A 39 32.74 -8.78 21.28
CA CYS A 39 32.14 -9.79 22.15
C CYS A 39 30.62 -9.89 21.96
N LEU A 40 29.92 -8.75 21.81
CA LEU A 40 28.49 -8.71 21.55
C LEU A 40 28.14 -9.32 20.18
N LEU A 41 28.91 -9.01 19.14
CA LEU A 41 28.72 -9.59 17.80
C LEU A 41 28.96 -11.10 17.79
N ILE A 42 29.99 -11.58 18.49
CA ILE A 42 30.24 -13.03 18.65
C ILE A 42 29.06 -13.70 19.37
N LEU A 43 28.54 -13.08 20.44
CA LEU A 43 27.39 -13.61 21.17
C LEU A 43 26.13 -13.70 20.28
N ILE A 44 25.87 -12.67 19.46
CA ILE A 44 24.75 -12.66 18.50
C ILE A 44 24.90 -13.80 17.48
N VAL A 45 26.11 -13.99 16.93
CA VAL A 45 26.38 -15.10 15.99
C VAL A 45 26.15 -16.46 16.65
N VAL A 46 26.61 -16.65 17.90
CA VAL A 46 26.38 -17.88 18.65
C VAL A 46 24.88 -18.13 18.86
N ILE A 47 24.11 -17.10 19.22
CA ILE A 47 22.64 -17.21 19.38
C ILE A 47 21.98 -17.61 18.06
N ILE A 48 22.36 -16.98 16.94
CA ILE A 48 21.82 -17.32 15.61
C ILE A 48 22.12 -18.78 15.24
N VAL A 49 23.35 -19.26 15.49
CA VAL A 49 23.73 -20.65 15.23
C VAL A 49 22.93 -21.62 16.10
N VAL A 50 22.72 -21.31 17.39
CA VAL A 50 21.92 -22.15 18.29
C VAL A 50 20.45 -22.18 17.86
N VAL A 51 19.87 -21.05 17.50
CA VAL A 51 18.46 -20.97 17.04
C VAL A 51 18.29 -21.75 15.74
N THR A 52 19.16 -21.54 14.75
CA THR A 52 19.07 -22.20 13.44
C THR A 52 19.25 -23.71 13.55
N THR A 53 20.21 -24.19 14.35
CA THR A 53 20.41 -25.63 14.59
C THR A 53 19.23 -26.27 15.33
N THR A 54 18.61 -25.55 16.28
CA THR A 54 17.42 -26.03 17.01
C THR A 54 16.20 -26.12 16.09
N VAL A 55 15.97 -25.11 15.24
CA VAL A 55 14.88 -25.10 14.26
C VAL A 55 15.04 -26.21 13.24
N LEU A 56 16.26 -26.43 12.73
CA LEU A 56 16.56 -27.50 11.77
C LEU A 56 16.34 -28.89 12.39
N SER A 57 16.77 -29.08 13.65
CA SER A 57 16.54 -30.33 14.41
C SER A 57 15.05 -30.62 14.60
N ASN A 58 14.25 -29.59 14.91
CA ASN A 58 12.80 -29.72 15.06
C ASN A 58 12.09 -30.02 13.74
N LYS A 59 12.56 -29.46 12.62
CA LYS A 59 12.03 -29.75 11.27
C LYS A 59 12.29 -31.21 10.88
N ILE A 60 13.51 -31.72 11.10
CA ILE A 60 13.89 -33.10 10.82
C ILE A 60 13.08 -34.10 11.68
N LYS A 61 12.79 -33.77 12.95
CA LYS A 61 11.91 -34.61 13.80
C LYS A 61 10.48 -34.69 13.27
N ARG A 62 9.92 -33.58 12.77
CA ARG A 62 8.56 -33.56 12.19
C ARG A 62 8.48 -34.40 10.92
N GLU A 63 9.44 -34.26 10.01
CA GLU A 63 9.45 -35.01 8.74
C GLU A 63 9.63 -36.53 8.94
N LYS A 64 10.42 -36.96 9.95
CA LYS A 64 10.55 -38.39 10.29
C LYS A 64 9.28 -39.00 10.91
N THR A 65 8.43 -38.19 11.53
CA THR A 65 7.18 -38.68 12.15
C THR A 65 6.06 -38.83 11.12
N SER A 66 6.07 -38.03 10.04
CA SER A 66 5.10 -38.11 8.94
C SER A 66 5.36 -39.23 7.92
N ALA A 67 6.53 -39.87 7.95
CA ALA A 67 6.94 -40.88 6.95
C ALA A 67 6.73 -42.35 7.39
N ILE A 68 6.14 -42.58 8.58
CA ILE A 68 5.89 -43.93 9.11
C ILE A 68 4.37 -44.15 9.21
N GLU A 69 3.70 -44.24 8.07
CA GLU A 69 2.41 -44.94 7.96
C GLU A 69 2.18 -45.28 6.48
N ILE A 70 1.71 -46.52 6.24
CA ILE A 70 1.29 -47.14 4.97
C ILE A 70 2.32 -48.11 4.33
N THR A 71 2.15 -49.39 4.67
CA THR A 71 2.47 -50.56 3.81
C THR A 71 1.40 -51.66 3.97
N THR A 72 0.45 -51.70 3.01
CA THR A 72 -0.11 -52.82 2.18
C THR A 72 -0.37 -54.25 2.75
N PRO A 73 -0.99 -55.24 2.02
CA PRO A 73 -1.86 -55.27 0.79
C PRO A 73 -3.09 -56.24 0.90
N THR A 74 -3.89 -56.42 -0.18
CA THR A 74 -4.13 -57.75 -0.89
C THR A 74 -5.42 -57.79 -1.75
N SER A 75 -5.25 -58.16 -3.05
CA SER A 75 -6.09 -58.83 -4.10
C SER A 75 -7.64 -58.79 -4.09
N ALA A 76 -8.42 -58.81 -5.20
CA ALA A 76 -8.34 -59.68 -6.39
C ALA A 76 -9.27 -59.21 -7.55
N SER A 77 -9.08 -59.81 -8.72
CA SER A 77 -9.63 -59.57 -10.08
C SER A 77 -11.08 -60.01 -10.36
N THR A 78 -11.80 -59.36 -11.30
CA THR A 78 -12.33 -59.98 -12.55
C THR A 78 -12.93 -58.97 -13.55
N THR A 79 -12.95 -59.39 -14.81
CA THR A 79 -13.26 -58.72 -16.09
C THR A 79 -14.74 -58.43 -16.37
N SER A 80 -15.05 -57.36 -17.12
CA SER A 80 -15.70 -57.39 -18.46
C SER A 80 -16.39 -56.06 -18.82
N SER A 81 -16.66 -55.95 -20.10
CA SER A 81 -16.80 -54.76 -20.96
C SER A 81 -18.23 -54.24 -21.15
N ILE A 82 -18.31 -53.04 -21.78
CA ILE A 82 -19.41 -52.48 -22.61
C ILE A 82 -20.31 -51.40 -21.97
N SER A 83 -20.08 -50.16 -22.44
CA SER A 83 -21.03 -49.18 -23.01
C SER A 83 -22.29 -48.70 -22.26
N SER A 84 -22.32 -47.36 -22.14
CA SER A 84 -23.45 -46.45 -22.42
C SER A 84 -24.38 -45.99 -21.27
N THR A 85 -24.45 -44.66 -21.18
CA THR A 85 -25.61 -43.82 -20.84
C THR A 85 -26.10 -43.79 -19.38
N THR A 86 -25.59 -42.83 -18.61
CA THR A 86 -26.06 -42.53 -17.26
C THR A 86 -27.29 -41.60 -17.29
N LYS A 87 -28.48 -42.16 -16.99
CA LYS A 87 -29.63 -41.39 -16.48
C LYS A 87 -29.54 -41.33 -14.95
N LYS A 88 -29.56 -40.12 -14.42
CA LYS A 88 -29.54 -39.77 -13.00
C LYS A 88 -30.86 -40.21 -12.35
N VAL A 89 -30.80 -41.11 -11.38
CA VAL A 89 -31.90 -41.39 -10.44
C VAL A 89 -31.38 -41.13 -9.03
N THR A 90 -32.14 -40.29 -8.33
CA THR A 90 -32.00 -39.81 -6.96
C THR A 90 -32.15 -40.97 -5.95
N THR A 91 -31.37 -40.96 -4.88
CA THR A 91 -31.72 -41.67 -3.64
C THR A 91 -31.14 -40.91 -2.47
N GLU A 92 -32.05 -40.40 -1.63
CA GLU A 92 -31.77 -39.84 -0.32
C GLU A 92 -31.30 -40.94 0.64
N LEU A 93 -30.32 -40.64 1.48
CA LEU A 93 -30.26 -41.22 2.82
C LEU A 93 -29.53 -40.28 3.77
N SER A 94 -30.30 -39.88 4.78
CA SER A 94 -30.01 -39.06 5.94
C SER A 94 -28.79 -39.53 6.74
N SER A 95 -27.96 -38.58 7.18
CA SER A 95 -27.15 -38.76 8.38
C SER A 95 -27.33 -37.54 9.30
N THR A 96 -27.82 -37.83 10.50
CA THR A 96 -27.95 -36.92 11.64
C THR A 96 -26.57 -36.54 12.16
N SER A 97 -26.31 -35.25 12.32
CA SER A 97 -25.29 -34.78 13.27
C SER A 97 -25.77 -33.53 14.01
N SER A 98 -25.46 -33.57 15.29
CA SER A 98 -25.92 -32.74 16.40
C SER A 98 -25.69 -31.25 16.23
N SER A 99 -26.73 -30.48 16.54
CA SER A 99 -26.70 -29.03 16.70
C SER A 99 -25.89 -28.61 17.93
N SER A 100 -24.94 -27.70 17.71
CA SER A 100 -24.53 -26.70 18.69
C SER A 100 -24.54 -25.36 17.96
N PRO A 101 -25.16 -24.30 18.51
CA PRO A 101 -25.36 -23.06 17.79
C PRO A 101 -24.07 -22.25 17.86
N THR A 102 -23.12 -22.51 16.96
CA THR A 102 -22.23 -21.44 16.52
C THR A 102 -23.09 -20.48 15.74
N THR A 103 -23.32 -19.31 16.31
CA THR A 103 -23.86 -18.13 15.65
C THR A 103 -23.15 -17.96 14.31
N ALA A 104 -23.80 -18.39 13.23
CA ALA A 104 -23.48 -17.95 11.89
C ALA A 104 -23.75 -16.45 11.89
N THR A 105 -22.69 -15.65 12.03
CA THR A 105 -22.72 -14.28 11.54
C THR A 105 -23.09 -14.39 10.08
N SER A 106 -24.28 -13.92 9.71
CA SER A 106 -24.60 -13.69 8.32
C SER A 106 -23.56 -12.67 7.83
N ASP A 107 -22.58 -13.11 7.07
CA ASP A 107 -21.61 -12.24 6.40
C ASP A 107 -22.37 -11.40 5.37
N LYS A 108 -22.97 -10.31 5.86
CA LYS A 108 -23.59 -9.29 5.02
C LYS A 108 -22.44 -8.46 4.46
N ASN A 109 -22.26 -8.50 3.14
CA ASN A 109 -21.36 -7.59 2.43
C ASN A 109 -21.57 -6.15 2.92
N MET A 110 -20.48 -5.39 3.03
CA MET A 110 -20.52 -3.97 3.38
C MET A 110 -21.49 -3.23 2.45
N LYS A 111 -22.38 -2.44 3.06
CA LYS A 111 -23.33 -1.52 2.41
C LYS A 111 -23.12 -0.15 3.01
N TRP A 112 -23.41 0.89 2.25
CA TRP A 112 -23.28 2.26 2.72
C TRP A 112 -24.57 3.03 2.53
N LYS A 113 -24.80 4.01 3.41
CA LYS A 113 -25.79 5.06 3.18
C LYS A 113 -25.47 5.73 1.84
N GLN A 114 -26.50 6.05 1.08
CA GLN A 114 -26.32 6.62 -0.27
C GLN A 114 -25.96 8.10 -0.25
N HIS A 115 -26.33 8.82 0.81
CA HIS A 115 -25.93 10.21 1.02
C HIS A 115 -24.57 10.24 1.70
N ALA A 116 -23.60 10.89 1.05
CA ALA A 116 -22.30 11.16 1.63
C ALA A 116 -22.23 12.55 2.28
N ASP A 117 -21.40 12.62 3.30
CA ASP A 117 -20.96 13.86 3.93
C ASP A 117 -19.69 14.36 3.25
N THR A 118 -19.61 15.67 3.03
CA THR A 118 -18.37 16.30 2.57
C THR A 118 -17.46 16.52 3.76
N VAL A 119 -16.36 15.77 3.82
CA VAL A 119 -15.44 15.78 4.97
C VAL A 119 -14.21 16.65 4.75
N ALA A 120 -13.90 16.99 3.50
CA ALA A 120 -12.83 17.91 3.15
C ALA A 120 -13.09 18.59 1.80
N GLY A 121 -12.65 19.84 1.67
CA GLY A 121 -12.84 20.66 0.46
C GLY A 121 -14.28 21.14 0.26
N LYS A 122 -14.54 21.76 -0.89
CA LYS A 122 -15.85 22.31 -1.28
C LYS A 122 -16.01 22.32 -2.80
N PRO A 123 -17.25 22.23 -3.32
CA PRO A 123 -17.50 22.20 -4.76
C PRO A 123 -16.93 23.36 -5.57
N GLU A 124 -16.86 24.56 -5.00
CA GLU A 124 -16.29 25.72 -5.69
C GLU A 124 -14.77 25.62 -5.94
N GLY A 125 -14.08 24.75 -5.20
CA GLY A 125 -12.64 24.59 -5.25
C GLY A 125 -11.84 25.83 -4.80
N GLY A 126 -10.52 25.70 -4.73
CA GLY A 126 -9.61 26.80 -4.42
C GLY A 126 -8.44 26.40 -3.52
N SER A 127 -7.67 27.38 -3.08
CA SER A 127 -6.43 27.18 -2.32
C SER A 127 -6.53 27.57 -0.84
N ALA A 128 -7.69 28.07 -0.38
CA ALA A 128 -7.93 28.36 1.02
C ALA A 128 -7.80 27.10 1.91
N SER A 129 -7.69 27.29 3.22
CA SER A 129 -7.54 26.18 4.18
C SER A 129 -8.72 25.21 4.18
N ASN A 130 -9.91 25.67 3.79
CA ASN A 130 -11.11 24.86 3.67
C ASN A 130 -11.43 24.44 2.22
N GLN A 131 -10.48 24.60 1.30
CA GLN A 131 -10.68 24.32 -0.12
C GLN A 131 -9.58 23.38 -0.63
N LEU A 132 -9.96 22.58 -1.63
CA LEU A 132 -9.06 21.75 -2.42
C LEU A 132 -9.23 22.16 -3.90
N THR A 133 -8.28 21.77 -4.74
CA THR A 133 -8.37 21.92 -6.20
C THR A 133 -7.96 20.61 -6.83
N ASN A 134 -8.93 19.90 -7.43
CA ASN A 134 -8.71 18.62 -8.11
C ASN A 134 -7.88 17.62 -7.28
N PRO A 135 -8.31 17.21 -6.07
CA PRO A 135 -7.58 16.22 -5.30
C PRO A 135 -7.59 14.86 -6.01
N TYR A 136 -6.47 14.12 -6.00
CA TYR A 136 -6.36 12.84 -6.73
C TYR A 136 -6.29 11.62 -5.82
N GLY A 137 -5.44 11.64 -4.78
CA GLY A 137 -5.20 10.50 -3.89
C GLY A 137 -5.43 10.85 -2.41
N ILE A 138 -5.76 9.84 -1.61
CA ILE A 138 -6.00 9.97 -0.17
C ILE A 138 -5.38 8.84 0.64
N CYS A 139 -4.98 9.14 1.87
CA CYS A 139 -4.64 8.16 2.89
C CYS A 139 -5.37 8.50 4.19
N VAL A 140 -6.27 7.61 4.61
CA VAL A 140 -7.01 7.76 5.86
C VAL A 140 -6.19 7.14 7.00
N ASP A 141 -5.84 7.96 7.99
CA ASP A 141 -5.26 7.50 9.24
C ASP A 141 -6.36 7.44 10.31
N SER A 142 -6.93 6.25 10.50
CA SER A 142 -7.99 6.04 11.49
C SER A 142 -7.49 6.11 12.94
N ASP A 143 -6.18 5.94 13.21
CA ASP A 143 -5.68 6.03 14.58
C ASP A 143 -5.46 7.49 15.00
N ASP A 144 -5.07 8.34 14.05
CA ASP A 144 -4.90 9.78 14.24
C ASP A 144 -6.17 10.58 13.90
N LEU A 145 -7.24 9.90 13.49
CA LEU A 145 -8.51 10.50 13.06
C LEU A 145 -8.31 11.58 11.99
N SER A 146 -7.47 11.31 11.00
CA SER A 146 -7.10 12.29 9.97
C SER A 146 -7.05 11.69 8.57
N ILE A 147 -7.11 12.56 7.56
CA ILE A 147 -6.98 12.23 6.14
C ILE A 147 -5.85 13.03 5.55
N TYR A 148 -4.90 12.37 4.90
CA TYR A 148 -3.90 13.00 4.07
C TYR A 148 -4.39 13.01 2.63
N ILE A 149 -4.37 14.18 2.00
CA ILE A 149 -4.99 14.40 0.70
C ILE A 149 -3.94 14.98 -0.24
N ALA A 150 -3.74 14.33 -1.39
CA ALA A 150 -3.00 14.92 -2.50
C ALA A 150 -3.88 15.95 -3.20
N ASP A 151 -3.76 17.21 -2.77
CA ASP A 151 -4.45 18.37 -3.33
C ASP A 151 -3.73 18.82 -4.62
N THR A 152 -3.88 17.98 -5.64
CA THR A 152 -3.02 17.92 -6.83
C THR A 152 -2.95 19.24 -7.58
N GLY A 153 -4.09 19.92 -7.77
CA GLY A 153 -4.14 21.21 -8.47
C GLY A 153 -3.51 22.36 -7.70
N ASN A 154 -3.35 22.22 -6.39
CA ASN A 154 -2.64 23.18 -5.54
C ASN A 154 -1.19 22.75 -5.23
N HIS A 155 -0.70 21.64 -5.83
CA HIS A 155 0.69 21.18 -5.70
C HIS A 155 1.13 20.99 -4.23
N ARG A 156 0.25 20.39 -3.41
CA ARG A 156 0.47 20.22 -1.97
C ARG A 156 -0.19 18.94 -1.44
N ILE A 157 0.25 18.51 -0.26
CA ILE A 157 -0.45 17.52 0.57
C ILE A 157 -1.09 18.25 1.75
N VAL A 158 -2.37 17.98 1.97
CA VAL A 158 -3.16 18.55 3.06
C VAL A 158 -3.51 17.45 4.05
N LYS A 159 -3.24 17.65 5.34
CA LYS A 159 -3.80 16.85 6.43
C LYS A 159 -5.12 17.47 6.87
N TRP A 160 -6.14 16.65 7.01
CA TRP A 160 -7.48 17.08 7.43
C TRP A 160 -7.96 16.20 8.58
N GLU A 161 -8.05 16.78 9.77
CA GLU A 161 -8.60 16.09 10.95
C GLU A 161 -10.10 15.83 10.77
N PHE A 162 -10.59 14.70 11.27
CA PHE A 162 -12.02 14.39 11.26
C PHE A 162 -12.80 15.50 11.96
N ASP A 163 -13.98 15.83 11.42
CA ASP A 163 -14.86 16.91 11.86
C ASP A 163 -14.26 18.34 11.79
N SER A 164 -13.05 18.51 11.24
CA SER A 164 -12.48 19.83 10.98
C SER A 164 -13.12 20.47 9.74
N ASN A 165 -13.24 21.79 9.78
CA ASN A 165 -13.65 22.59 8.62
C ASN A 165 -12.47 23.05 7.75
N ASN A 166 -11.23 22.82 8.20
CA ASN A 166 -10.03 23.29 7.53
C ASN A 166 -8.95 22.20 7.56
N GLY A 167 -8.19 22.10 6.47
CA GLY A 167 -6.98 21.33 6.37
C GLY A 167 -5.71 22.16 6.64
N GLU A 168 -4.66 21.45 7.00
CA GLU A 168 -3.30 21.96 7.20
C GLU A 168 -2.39 21.48 6.07
N VAL A 169 -1.59 22.36 5.50
CA VAL A 169 -0.59 21.97 4.49
C VAL A 169 0.60 21.33 5.19
N VAL A 170 0.81 20.03 4.94
CA VAL A 170 1.88 19.23 5.58
C VAL A 170 3.04 18.90 4.66
N ALA A 171 2.86 19.02 3.34
CA ALA A 171 3.94 18.94 2.35
C ALA A 171 3.62 19.78 1.11
N GLY A 172 4.65 20.29 0.43
CA GLY A 172 4.50 21.17 -0.73
C GLY A 172 3.91 22.53 -0.38
N GLY A 173 3.11 23.11 -1.28
CA GLY A 173 2.47 24.42 -1.08
C GLY A 173 3.40 25.64 -1.24
N ASN A 174 4.65 25.41 -1.65
CA ASN A 174 5.66 26.45 -1.91
C ASN A 174 5.80 26.76 -3.41
N GLY A 175 4.68 26.70 -4.16
CA GLY A 175 4.63 26.78 -5.62
C GLY A 175 4.91 25.43 -6.30
N ASP A 176 4.54 25.36 -7.59
CA ASP A 176 4.83 24.23 -8.46
C ASP A 176 6.31 24.26 -8.88
N GLY A 177 7.05 23.20 -8.54
CA GLY A 177 8.48 23.14 -8.81
C GLY A 177 9.10 21.83 -8.34
N ASP A 178 10.41 21.67 -8.59
CA ASP A 178 11.18 20.47 -8.29
C ASP A 178 12.10 20.61 -7.07
N GLY A 179 12.04 21.75 -6.36
CA GLY A 179 12.73 21.96 -5.09
C GLY A 179 12.35 20.91 -4.03
N MET A 180 13.21 20.74 -3.01
CA MET A 180 12.98 19.75 -1.94
C MET A 180 11.75 20.05 -1.08
N ASN A 181 11.34 21.31 -1.02
CA ASN A 181 10.14 21.79 -0.34
C ASN A 181 8.97 22.08 -1.30
N GLN A 182 9.09 21.71 -2.58
CA GLN A 182 8.07 21.90 -3.61
C GLN A 182 7.57 20.54 -4.11
N LEU A 183 6.33 20.54 -4.60
CA LEU A 183 5.73 19.41 -5.30
C LEU A 183 5.21 19.89 -6.64
N ASN A 184 4.99 18.97 -7.56
CA ASN A 184 4.41 19.25 -8.86
C ASN A 184 3.43 18.14 -9.25
N ILE A 185 2.13 18.43 -9.23
CA ILE A 185 1.06 17.46 -9.53
C ILE A 185 1.24 16.18 -8.68
N PRO A 186 1.21 16.28 -7.34
CA PRO A 186 1.26 15.09 -6.51
C PRO A 186 -0.03 14.29 -6.73
N THR A 187 0.06 13.01 -7.09
CA THR A 187 -1.14 12.21 -7.41
C THR A 187 -1.59 11.31 -6.28
N ASP A 188 -0.68 10.96 -5.38
CA ASP A 188 -0.98 10.06 -4.29
C ASP A 188 -0.05 10.27 -3.09
N VAL A 189 -0.51 9.85 -1.92
CA VAL A 189 0.22 9.94 -0.66
C VAL A 189 -0.14 8.74 0.22
N VAL A 190 0.85 8.14 0.85
CA VAL A 190 0.67 7.13 1.91
C VAL A 190 1.55 7.47 3.11
N LEU A 191 1.21 6.95 4.28
CA LEU A 191 2.08 6.98 5.45
C LEU A 191 3.09 5.83 5.39
N ASP A 192 4.27 6.04 5.95
CA ASP A 192 5.16 4.92 6.27
C ASP A 192 4.62 4.13 7.47
N GLU A 193 5.16 2.92 7.67
CA GLU A 193 4.70 1.96 8.67
C GLU A 193 4.81 2.46 10.11
N GLU A 194 5.71 3.42 10.37
CA GLU A 194 5.88 4.06 11.67
C GLU A 194 5.13 5.42 11.78
N LYS A 195 4.44 5.85 10.71
CA LYS A 195 3.72 7.12 10.60
C LYS A 195 4.58 8.35 10.91
N LYS A 196 5.87 8.29 10.55
CA LYS A 196 6.85 9.37 10.68
C LYS A 196 7.06 10.13 9.39
N TYR A 197 6.72 9.53 8.26
CA TYR A 197 6.94 10.08 6.94
C TYR A 197 5.70 9.94 6.06
N LEU A 198 5.44 10.99 5.28
CA LEU A 198 4.61 10.90 4.09
C LEU A 198 5.46 10.39 2.95
N ILE A 199 4.93 9.42 2.21
CA ILE A 199 5.48 8.94 0.96
C ILE A 199 4.58 9.46 -0.14
N ILE A 200 5.13 10.34 -0.97
CA ILE A 200 4.34 11.16 -1.88
C ILE A 200 4.74 10.85 -3.31
N CYS A 201 3.75 10.53 -4.14
CA CYS A 201 3.96 10.42 -5.56
C CYS A 201 3.96 11.82 -6.19
N ASP A 202 5.14 12.38 -6.41
CA ASP A 202 5.35 13.70 -7.01
C ASP A 202 5.48 13.58 -8.53
N ARG A 203 4.35 13.21 -9.15
CA ARG A 203 4.30 12.72 -10.54
C ARG A 203 4.82 13.72 -11.57
N GLY A 204 4.52 15.01 -11.43
CA GLY A 204 4.98 16.05 -12.35
C GLY A 204 6.50 16.15 -12.40
N ASN A 205 7.16 15.89 -11.27
CA ASN A 205 8.62 15.83 -11.16
C ASN A 205 9.20 14.42 -11.41
N ARG A 206 8.34 13.43 -11.71
CA ARG A 206 8.70 12.02 -11.94
C ARG A 206 9.54 11.42 -10.80
N ARG A 207 9.11 11.63 -9.57
CA ARG A 207 9.78 11.12 -8.36
C ARG A 207 8.79 10.69 -7.29
N VAL A 208 9.26 9.84 -6.37
CA VAL A 208 8.59 9.59 -5.09
C VAL A 208 9.40 10.29 -4.00
N MET A 209 8.72 11.13 -3.23
CA MET A 209 9.30 11.86 -2.11
C MET A 209 9.03 11.12 -0.81
N LYS A 210 10.00 11.12 0.10
CA LYS A 210 9.83 10.78 1.51
C LYS A 210 9.94 12.07 2.32
N TRP A 211 8.89 12.41 3.06
CA TRP A 211 8.73 13.72 3.69
C TRP A 211 8.42 13.56 5.17
N SER A 212 9.29 14.06 6.05
CA SER A 212 9.10 13.89 7.50
C SER A 212 7.90 14.69 8.01
N LEU A 213 7.08 14.03 8.83
CA LEU A 213 6.00 14.68 9.60
C LEU A 213 6.51 15.35 10.88
N GLN A 214 7.74 15.08 11.29
CA GLN A 214 8.32 15.58 12.54
C GLN A 214 9.33 16.72 12.31
N ASN A 215 10.05 16.67 11.19
CA ASN A 215 11.06 17.67 10.84
C ASN A 215 10.77 18.21 9.43
N ASN A 216 10.25 19.43 9.35
CA ASN A 216 9.92 20.08 8.08
C ASN A 216 11.13 20.43 7.18
N GLN A 217 12.35 20.07 7.56
CA GLN A 217 13.56 20.16 6.74
C GLN A 217 14.10 18.78 6.30
N ASP A 218 13.48 17.68 6.73
CA ASP A 218 13.85 16.31 6.34
C ASP A 218 12.94 15.82 5.21
N GLN A 219 13.27 16.24 3.99
CA GLN A 219 12.72 15.71 2.76
C GLN A 219 13.79 14.99 1.97
N GLN A 220 13.42 13.89 1.33
CA GLN A 220 14.32 13.06 0.56
C GLN A 220 13.63 12.63 -0.73
N ILE A 221 14.37 12.66 -1.84
CA ILE A 221 13.96 11.95 -3.06
C ILE A 221 14.23 10.47 -2.78
N TRP A 222 13.18 9.69 -2.58
CA TRP A 222 13.31 8.27 -2.29
C TRP A 222 13.50 7.46 -3.58
N ILE A 223 12.67 7.72 -4.59
CA ILE A 223 12.73 7.03 -5.88
C ILE A 223 12.75 8.07 -7.00
N PRO A 224 13.87 8.24 -7.73
CA PRO A 224 13.93 9.10 -8.91
C PRO A 224 13.42 8.38 -10.17
N ASP A 225 13.12 9.17 -11.22
CA ASP A 225 12.74 8.68 -12.57
C ASP A 225 11.55 7.71 -12.61
N VAL A 226 10.53 7.97 -11.79
CA VAL A 226 9.31 7.18 -11.71
C VAL A 226 8.10 8.03 -12.07
N SER A 227 7.34 7.63 -13.09
CA SER A 227 6.06 8.27 -13.41
C SER A 227 4.94 7.58 -12.63
N CYS A 228 4.96 7.83 -11.33
CA CYS A 228 4.03 7.20 -10.40
C CYS A 228 2.61 7.73 -10.58
N TRP A 229 1.61 6.89 -10.30
CA TRP A 229 0.21 7.32 -10.17
C TRP A 229 -0.32 6.97 -8.79
N GLY A 230 -0.16 5.71 -8.39
CA GLY A 230 -0.58 5.20 -7.09
C GLY A 230 0.57 4.60 -6.30
N LEU A 231 0.41 4.65 -4.99
CA LEU A 231 1.29 4.11 -3.97
C LEU A 231 0.50 3.14 -3.10
N ALA A 232 1.19 2.13 -2.58
CA ALA A 232 0.69 1.34 -1.46
C ALA A 232 1.87 0.95 -0.57
N MET A 233 1.67 1.00 0.74
CA MET A 233 2.65 0.54 1.73
C MET A 233 2.01 -0.62 2.48
N ASP A 234 2.73 -1.74 2.62
CA ASP A 234 2.27 -2.83 3.47
C ASP A 234 2.68 -2.63 4.94
N ASN A 235 2.19 -3.50 5.82
CA ASN A 235 2.41 -3.42 7.26
C ASN A 235 3.86 -3.70 7.71
N ILE A 236 4.75 -4.16 6.82
CA ILE A 236 6.17 -4.37 7.10
C ILE A 236 7.06 -3.27 6.50
N GLY A 237 6.46 -2.31 5.79
CA GLY A 237 7.14 -1.15 5.21
C GLY A 237 7.70 -1.39 3.81
N ASP A 238 7.20 -2.39 3.08
CA ASP A 238 7.51 -2.55 1.66
C ASP A 238 6.63 -1.59 0.84
N LEU A 239 7.27 -0.75 0.02
CA LEU A 239 6.61 0.27 -0.79
C LEU A 239 6.34 -0.24 -2.20
N TYR A 240 5.10 -0.17 -2.63
CA TYR A 240 4.64 -0.50 -3.97
C TYR A 240 4.32 0.79 -4.73
N VAL A 241 4.81 0.88 -5.97
CA VAL A 241 4.62 2.05 -6.82
C VAL A 241 4.20 1.61 -8.21
N SER A 242 3.04 2.09 -8.67
CA SER A 242 2.66 1.91 -10.07
C SER A 242 3.46 2.87 -10.94
N ASN A 243 4.19 2.36 -11.93
CA ASN A 243 4.93 3.17 -12.88
C ASN A 243 4.24 3.13 -14.23
N SER A 244 3.40 4.14 -14.47
CA SER A 244 2.62 4.22 -15.72
C SER A 244 3.52 4.23 -16.95
N ALA A 245 4.65 4.95 -16.94
CA ALA A 245 5.57 5.04 -18.08
C ALA A 245 6.23 3.70 -18.43
N LYS A 246 6.47 2.86 -17.43
CA LYS A 246 7.08 1.53 -17.59
C LYS A 246 6.06 0.38 -17.66
N ARG A 247 4.75 0.67 -17.48
CA ARG A 247 3.67 -0.33 -17.54
C ARG A 247 3.88 -1.47 -16.53
N GLU A 248 4.27 -1.11 -15.32
CA GLU A 248 4.63 -2.05 -14.26
C GLU A 248 4.24 -1.52 -12.88
N VAL A 249 4.18 -2.42 -11.90
CA VAL A 249 4.23 -2.07 -10.48
C VAL A 249 5.53 -2.61 -9.93
N ARG A 250 6.27 -1.77 -9.20
CA ARG A 250 7.50 -2.16 -8.52
C ARG A 250 7.32 -2.13 -7.01
N CYS A 251 8.00 -3.03 -6.32
CA CYS A 251 8.08 -3.13 -4.88
C CYS A 251 9.52 -2.83 -4.42
N TRP A 252 9.68 -1.87 -3.51
CA TRP A 252 10.91 -1.60 -2.77
C TRP A 252 10.74 -2.16 -1.38
N GLN A 253 11.46 -3.24 -1.09
CA GLN A 253 11.43 -3.81 0.26
C GLN A 253 12.12 -2.88 1.25
N LYS A 254 11.68 -2.88 2.51
CA LYS A 254 12.25 -2.00 3.53
C LYS A 254 13.78 -2.17 3.63
N GLY A 255 14.50 -1.06 3.45
CA GLY A 255 15.97 -1.03 3.47
C GLY A 255 16.67 -1.42 2.17
N VAL A 256 15.91 -1.77 1.12
CA VAL A 256 16.44 -2.08 -0.21
C VAL A 256 16.32 -0.86 -1.12
N THR A 257 17.37 -0.57 -1.90
CA THR A 257 17.46 0.64 -2.74
C THR A 257 16.89 0.44 -4.15
N GLU A 258 16.82 -0.81 -4.62
CA GLU A 258 16.33 -1.16 -5.96
C GLU A 258 14.98 -1.86 -5.89
N GLY A 259 14.02 -1.38 -6.67
CA GLY A 259 12.68 -1.93 -6.74
C GLY A 259 12.60 -3.11 -7.70
N THR A 260 11.89 -4.15 -7.29
CA THR A 260 11.62 -5.35 -8.09
C THR A 260 10.26 -5.26 -8.76
N VAL A 261 10.13 -5.73 -10.01
CA VAL A 261 8.83 -5.76 -10.71
C VAL A 261 7.97 -6.87 -10.11
N VAL A 262 6.77 -6.51 -9.64
CA VAL A 262 5.81 -7.43 -9.01
C VAL A 262 4.51 -7.59 -9.80
N ALA A 263 4.22 -6.68 -10.74
CA ALA A 263 3.14 -6.79 -11.71
C ALA A 263 3.50 -6.10 -13.03
N GLY A 264 3.06 -6.66 -14.15
CA GLY A 264 3.35 -6.12 -15.49
C GLY A 264 4.81 -6.20 -15.90
N GLY A 265 5.34 -5.12 -16.51
CA GLY A 265 6.74 -5.02 -16.95
C GLY A 265 7.06 -5.67 -18.30
N ASN A 266 6.07 -6.27 -18.96
CA ASN A 266 6.24 -6.94 -20.27
C ASN A 266 5.69 -6.09 -21.44
N GLY A 267 5.73 -4.77 -21.29
CA GLY A 267 5.23 -3.81 -22.27
C GLY A 267 3.72 -3.59 -22.20
N GLN A 268 3.24 -2.74 -23.12
CA GLN A 268 1.83 -2.43 -23.26
C GLN A 268 1.09 -3.53 -24.02
N GLY A 269 -0.02 -4.01 -23.46
CA GLY A 269 -0.90 -4.96 -24.13
C GLY A 269 -1.93 -5.57 -23.17
N THR A 270 -2.69 -6.55 -23.67
CA THR A 270 -3.82 -7.17 -22.97
C THR A 270 -3.50 -8.56 -22.41
N GLU A 271 -2.29 -9.07 -22.61
CA GLU A 271 -1.88 -10.35 -22.03
C GLU A 271 -1.88 -10.30 -20.50
N LEU A 272 -1.95 -11.47 -19.85
CA LEU A 272 -2.05 -11.55 -18.39
C LEU A 272 -0.79 -11.03 -17.66
N ASN A 273 0.33 -10.90 -18.35
CA ASN A 273 1.59 -10.35 -17.83
C ASN A 273 1.89 -8.91 -18.31
N GLN A 274 0.94 -8.28 -19.01
CA GLN A 274 1.05 -6.92 -19.55
C GLN A 274 0.08 -5.95 -18.88
N LEU A 275 0.43 -4.67 -18.90
CA LEU A 275 -0.40 -3.58 -18.36
C LEU A 275 -0.44 -2.42 -19.36
N ASN A 276 -1.51 -1.63 -19.32
CA ASN A 276 -1.71 -0.44 -20.11
C ASN A 276 -2.20 0.70 -19.22
N GLN A 277 -1.26 1.59 -18.86
CA GLN A 277 -1.48 2.69 -17.93
C GLN A 277 -2.00 2.22 -16.56
N PRO A 278 -1.18 1.46 -15.80
CA PRO A 278 -1.52 1.14 -14.41
C PRO A 278 -1.64 2.44 -13.60
N ASN A 279 -2.80 2.66 -12.98
CA ASN A 279 -3.10 3.81 -12.14
C ASN A 279 -2.94 3.44 -10.66
N TYR A 280 -4.00 3.50 -9.85
CA TYR A 280 -3.91 3.15 -8.43
C TYR A 280 -3.79 1.65 -8.25
N ILE A 281 -3.24 1.30 -7.09
CA ILE A 281 -2.93 -0.07 -6.70
C ILE A 281 -3.41 -0.30 -5.27
N PHE A 282 -3.70 -1.56 -4.97
CA PHE A 282 -3.95 -2.02 -3.61
C PHE A 282 -3.10 -3.25 -3.34
N VAL A 283 -2.66 -3.41 -2.09
CA VAL A 283 -1.87 -4.57 -1.66
C VAL A 283 -2.60 -5.21 -0.49
N ASP A 284 -2.96 -6.50 -0.63
CA ASP A 284 -3.56 -7.26 0.48
C ASP A 284 -2.50 -7.81 1.45
N ASP A 285 -2.95 -8.32 2.59
CA ASP A 285 -2.08 -8.91 3.63
C ASP A 285 -1.25 -10.12 3.15
N ASP A 286 -1.66 -10.75 2.03
CA ASP A 286 -0.89 -11.81 1.37
C ASP A 286 0.19 -11.26 0.40
N HIS A 287 0.39 -9.94 0.40
CA HIS A 287 1.22 -9.17 -0.53
C HIS A 287 0.84 -9.38 -2.00
N SER A 288 -0.45 -9.64 -2.27
CA SER A 288 -0.96 -9.64 -3.64
C SER A 288 -1.26 -8.21 -4.07
N VAL A 289 -0.87 -7.88 -5.30
CA VAL A 289 -1.02 -6.54 -5.88
C VAL A 289 -2.22 -6.53 -6.80
N TYR A 290 -3.19 -5.66 -6.52
CA TYR A 290 -4.31 -5.35 -7.39
C TYR A 290 -3.99 -4.07 -8.14
N VAL A 291 -4.24 -4.07 -9.45
CA VAL A 291 -3.85 -2.98 -10.34
C VAL A 291 -5.06 -2.56 -11.16
N ALA A 292 -5.42 -1.29 -11.07
CA ALA A 292 -6.31 -0.65 -12.01
C ALA A 292 -5.58 -0.47 -13.36
N ASP A 293 -5.81 -1.42 -14.27
CA ASP A 293 -5.22 -1.45 -15.61
C ASP A 293 -6.10 -0.61 -16.57
N ALA A 294 -5.99 0.70 -16.39
CA ALA A 294 -7.01 1.66 -16.80
C ALA A 294 -7.35 1.61 -18.29
N TYR A 295 -6.34 1.54 -19.16
CA TYR A 295 -6.58 1.59 -20.61
C TYR A 295 -6.91 0.24 -21.22
N ASN A 296 -6.80 -0.83 -20.44
CA ASN A 296 -7.35 -2.14 -20.76
C ASN A 296 -8.73 -2.37 -20.13
N ASN A 297 -9.29 -1.35 -19.45
CA ASN A 297 -10.60 -1.41 -18.79
C ASN A 297 -10.74 -2.59 -17.83
N ARG A 298 -9.70 -2.96 -17.09
CA ARG A 298 -9.73 -4.14 -16.22
C ARG A 298 -9.04 -3.90 -14.89
N VAL A 299 -9.41 -4.70 -13.89
CA VAL A 299 -8.60 -4.86 -12.66
C VAL A 299 -7.96 -6.24 -12.66
N MET A 300 -6.66 -6.26 -12.41
CA MET A 300 -5.82 -7.45 -12.41
C MET A 300 -5.21 -7.65 -11.03
N LYS A 301 -5.08 -8.90 -10.57
CA LYS A 301 -4.39 -9.28 -9.32
C LYS A 301 -3.16 -10.11 -9.62
N TRP A 302 -2.00 -9.73 -9.10
CA TRP A 302 -0.81 -10.56 -9.03
C TRP A 302 -0.65 -11.10 -7.62
N LYS A 303 -0.63 -12.42 -7.46
CA LYS A 303 -0.16 -13.03 -6.21
C LYS A 303 1.34 -12.77 -6.06
N LYS A 304 1.83 -12.76 -4.81
CA LYS A 304 3.27 -12.62 -4.53
C LYS A 304 4.10 -13.58 -5.41
N ASN A 305 5.10 -13.04 -6.11
CA ASN A 305 6.00 -13.74 -7.04
C ASN A 305 5.36 -14.36 -8.30
N ALA A 306 4.08 -14.09 -8.59
CA ALA A 306 3.46 -14.56 -9.82
C ALA A 306 4.09 -13.92 -11.07
N LYS A 307 4.14 -14.67 -12.18
CA LYS A 307 4.66 -14.18 -13.47
C LYS A 307 3.58 -13.54 -14.34
N GLU A 308 2.33 -13.84 -14.05
CA GLU A 308 1.15 -13.34 -14.73
C GLU A 308 0.06 -13.02 -13.71
N GLY A 309 -0.84 -12.12 -14.09
CA GLY A 309 -1.96 -11.68 -13.28
C GLY A 309 -3.19 -12.54 -13.50
N ILE A 310 -4.12 -12.40 -12.57
CA ILE A 310 -5.45 -12.98 -12.59
C ILE A 310 -6.42 -11.85 -12.90
N LEU A 311 -7.29 -12.05 -13.89
CA LEU A 311 -8.36 -11.11 -14.18
C LEU A 311 -9.39 -11.15 -13.03
N ILE A 312 -9.58 -10.01 -12.37
CA ILE A 312 -10.47 -9.90 -11.21
C ILE A 312 -11.77 -9.17 -11.56
N ALA A 313 -11.66 -8.06 -12.28
CA ALA A 313 -12.82 -7.32 -12.79
C ALA A 313 -12.64 -7.09 -14.29
N PRO A 314 -13.36 -7.83 -15.15
CA PRO A 314 -13.36 -7.56 -16.58
C PRO A 314 -14.17 -6.30 -16.88
N GLY A 315 -13.64 -5.41 -17.72
CA GLY A 315 -14.45 -4.47 -18.49
C GLY A 315 -14.91 -5.11 -19.79
N GLN A 316 -16.05 -4.67 -20.30
CA GLN A 316 -16.45 -4.98 -21.66
C GLN A 316 -15.94 -3.91 -22.62
N VAL A 317 -15.65 -4.33 -23.85
CA VAL A 317 -15.44 -3.42 -24.97
C VAL A 317 -16.79 -2.77 -25.28
N TYR A 318 -16.92 -1.47 -25.01
CA TYR A 318 -17.99 -0.56 -25.47
C TYR A 318 -19.36 -1.20 -25.75
N ASN A 319 -20.02 -1.73 -24.72
CA ASN A 319 -21.45 -2.04 -24.78
C ASN A 319 -22.10 -1.33 -23.59
N GLU A 320 -23.17 -0.57 -23.82
CA GLU A 320 -23.82 0.38 -22.90
C GLU A 320 -24.54 -0.26 -21.68
N ASN A 321 -24.01 -1.37 -21.15
CA ASN A 321 -24.58 -2.06 -20.00
C ASN A 321 -24.12 -1.39 -18.69
N PRO A 322 -25.05 -1.02 -17.79
CA PRO A 322 -24.73 -0.58 -16.43
C PRO A 322 -23.86 -1.62 -15.72
N GLY A 323 -22.78 -1.19 -15.05
CA GLY A 323 -21.85 -2.09 -14.32
C GLY A 323 -20.64 -2.58 -15.13
N THR A 324 -20.51 -2.15 -16.38
CA THR A 324 -19.32 -2.41 -17.20
C THR A 324 -18.15 -1.56 -16.71
N LEU A 325 -17.03 -2.21 -16.35
CA LEU A 325 -15.83 -1.51 -15.94
C LEU A 325 -15.23 -0.70 -17.10
N MET A 326 -15.13 0.62 -16.94
CA MET A 326 -14.55 1.52 -17.95
C MET A 326 -13.53 2.44 -17.29
N LYS A 327 -12.28 2.39 -17.76
CA LYS A 327 -11.16 3.19 -17.26
C LYS A 327 -11.09 3.19 -15.73
N PRO A 328 -10.85 2.02 -15.09
CA PRO A 328 -10.68 1.95 -13.65
C PRO A 328 -9.55 2.88 -13.20
N LEU A 329 -9.77 3.59 -12.11
CA LEU A 329 -8.77 4.47 -11.50
C LEU A 329 -8.31 3.91 -10.16
N GLY A 330 -9.16 4.03 -9.14
CA GLY A 330 -8.96 3.59 -7.76
C GLY A 330 -9.41 2.15 -7.57
N VAL A 331 -8.67 1.39 -6.76
CA VAL A 331 -9.03 0.02 -6.39
C VAL A 331 -8.73 -0.19 -4.91
N ILE A 332 -9.69 -0.72 -4.16
CA ILE A 332 -9.48 -1.19 -2.78
C ILE A 332 -10.20 -2.53 -2.58
N VAL A 333 -9.75 -3.32 -1.61
CA VAL A 333 -10.31 -4.65 -1.32
C VAL A 333 -10.64 -4.74 0.17
N ASP A 334 -11.82 -5.26 0.50
CA ASP A 334 -12.21 -5.52 1.89
C ASP A 334 -11.64 -6.84 2.42
N HIS A 335 -11.83 -7.11 3.71
CA HIS A 335 -11.37 -8.34 4.35
C HIS A 335 -12.09 -9.62 3.86
N MET A 336 -13.20 -9.48 3.13
CA MET A 336 -13.93 -10.59 2.49
C MET A 336 -13.44 -10.84 1.06
N GLY A 337 -12.53 -10.01 0.54
CA GLY A 337 -12.03 -10.08 -0.82
C GLY A 337 -12.95 -9.42 -1.86
N ASN A 338 -13.96 -8.65 -1.44
CA ASN A 338 -14.74 -7.83 -2.38
C ASN A 338 -13.85 -6.68 -2.89
N ILE A 339 -13.87 -6.45 -4.19
CA ILE A 339 -13.09 -5.41 -4.85
C ILE A 339 -13.99 -4.23 -5.16
N TYR A 340 -13.57 -3.04 -4.76
CA TYR A 340 -14.25 -1.78 -5.00
C TYR A 340 -13.43 -0.93 -5.95
N VAL A 341 -14.08 -0.44 -7.00
CA VAL A 341 -13.39 0.25 -8.09
C VAL A 341 -14.09 1.56 -8.39
N SER A 342 -13.31 2.64 -8.48
CA SER A 342 -13.76 3.92 -9.02
C SER A 342 -13.51 3.97 -10.53
N MET A 343 -14.39 4.68 -11.24
CA MET A 343 -14.35 4.79 -12.69
C MET A 343 -14.40 6.26 -13.12
N SER A 344 -13.70 6.55 -14.22
CA SER A 344 -13.58 7.90 -14.77
C SER A 344 -14.10 7.93 -16.20
N THR A 345 -15.42 7.78 -16.36
CA THR A 345 -16.08 8.01 -17.65
C THR A 345 -17.43 8.67 -17.45
N THR A 346 -17.82 9.55 -18.38
CA THR A 346 -19.13 10.21 -18.38
C THR A 346 -20.23 9.16 -18.29
N GLY A 347 -21.07 9.24 -17.26
CA GLY A 347 -22.16 8.28 -17.01
C GLY A 347 -21.79 7.09 -16.10
N ASN A 348 -20.53 6.96 -15.68
CA ASN A 348 -20.06 5.92 -14.74
C ASN A 348 -19.31 6.56 -13.56
N ASN A 349 -19.94 7.49 -12.85
CA ASN A 349 -19.35 8.14 -11.66
C ASN A 349 -19.65 7.36 -10.37
N GLN A 350 -19.93 6.06 -10.47
CA GLN A 350 -20.32 5.23 -9.34
C GLN A 350 -19.14 4.39 -8.87
N ILE A 351 -19.08 4.13 -7.56
CA ILE A 351 -18.18 3.12 -7.03
C ILE A 351 -18.86 1.76 -7.21
N THR A 352 -18.15 0.82 -7.81
CA THR A 352 -18.70 -0.49 -8.18
C THR A 352 -17.94 -1.60 -7.48
N ARG A 353 -18.69 -2.58 -6.96
CA ARG A 353 -18.16 -3.73 -6.24
C ARG A 353 -18.20 -5.00 -7.10
N TRP A 354 -17.10 -5.73 -7.12
CA TRP A 354 -17.04 -7.13 -7.55
C TRP A 354 -16.85 -8.03 -6.35
N SER A 355 -17.75 -8.99 -6.15
CA SER A 355 -17.52 -10.05 -5.17
C SER A 355 -16.53 -11.08 -5.74
N PRO A 356 -15.81 -11.85 -4.89
CA PRO A 356 -14.90 -12.88 -5.35
C PRO A 356 -15.52 -13.81 -6.41
N GLY A 357 -14.92 -13.86 -7.60
CA GLY A 357 -15.39 -14.69 -8.71
C GLY A 357 -16.57 -14.12 -9.51
N ALA A 358 -17.07 -12.93 -9.19
CA ALA A 358 -18.12 -12.26 -9.96
C ALA A 358 -17.61 -11.83 -11.34
N THR A 359 -18.46 -12.00 -12.36
CA THR A 359 -18.18 -11.54 -13.73
C THR A 359 -18.69 -10.12 -14.01
N GLU A 360 -19.56 -9.61 -13.14
CA GLU A 360 -20.21 -8.30 -13.26
C GLU A 360 -20.12 -7.55 -11.94
N GLY A 361 -20.01 -6.22 -12.04
CA GLY A 361 -19.93 -5.33 -10.91
C GLY A 361 -21.30 -4.79 -10.51
N VAL A 362 -21.48 -4.52 -9.22
CA VAL A 362 -22.70 -3.91 -8.68
C VAL A 362 -22.37 -2.50 -8.16
N PRO A 363 -23.05 -1.44 -8.62
CA PRO A 363 -22.89 -0.10 -8.05
C PRO A 363 -23.24 -0.10 -6.55
N VAL A 364 -22.42 0.52 -5.72
CA VAL A 364 -22.63 0.57 -4.25
C VAL A 364 -22.89 1.97 -3.73
N VAL A 365 -22.26 3.00 -4.31
CA VAL A 365 -22.50 4.42 -4.01
C VAL A 365 -22.28 5.27 -5.26
N GLY A 366 -22.81 6.49 -5.25
CA GLY A 366 -22.77 7.39 -6.40
C GLY A 366 -23.95 7.19 -7.34
N GLU A 367 -24.31 8.24 -8.07
CA GLU A 367 -25.31 8.22 -9.13
C GLU A 367 -24.67 8.32 -10.52
N LYS A 368 -25.44 7.98 -11.56
CA LYS A 368 -24.99 8.15 -12.95
C LYS A 368 -24.96 9.62 -13.36
N GLU A 369 -25.88 10.40 -12.82
CA GLU A 369 -25.98 11.83 -13.10
C GLU A 369 -24.82 12.59 -12.46
N LEU A 370 -24.26 13.52 -13.23
CA LEU A 370 -23.24 14.44 -12.76
C LEU A 370 -23.88 15.47 -11.84
N GLY A 371 -23.16 15.85 -10.79
CA GLY A 371 -23.54 16.98 -9.96
C GLY A 371 -22.77 17.03 -8.64
N ILE A 372 -23.17 17.99 -7.81
CA ILE A 372 -22.55 18.31 -6.52
C ILE A 372 -23.38 17.82 -5.33
N GLY A 373 -24.50 17.14 -5.59
CA GLY A 373 -25.36 16.56 -4.55
C GLY A 373 -24.63 15.54 -3.68
N SER A 374 -25.19 15.21 -2.52
CA SER A 374 -24.59 14.26 -1.57
C SER A 374 -24.48 12.83 -2.11
N THR A 375 -25.26 12.47 -3.12
CA THR A 375 -25.26 11.16 -3.79
C THR A 375 -24.50 11.20 -5.12
N GLN A 376 -24.07 12.37 -5.57
CA GLN A 376 -23.46 12.58 -6.88
C GLN A 376 -21.96 12.74 -6.76
N LEU A 377 -21.23 12.07 -7.65
CA LEU A 377 -19.78 12.11 -7.76
C LEU A 377 -19.41 12.56 -9.18
N GLN A 378 -18.21 13.11 -9.33
CA GLN A 378 -17.66 13.52 -10.60
C GLN A 378 -16.18 13.15 -10.70
N ASN A 379 -15.90 12.20 -11.60
CA ASN A 379 -14.56 11.67 -11.86
C ASN A 379 -13.85 11.16 -10.58
N PRO A 380 -14.45 10.23 -9.83
CA PRO A 380 -13.83 9.72 -8.61
C PRO A 380 -12.51 8.99 -8.93
N LYS A 381 -11.41 9.40 -8.28
CA LYS A 381 -10.07 8.88 -8.62
C LYS A 381 -9.56 7.82 -7.68
N ASP A 382 -9.73 8.02 -6.39
CA ASP A 382 -9.16 7.16 -5.37
C ASP A 382 -10.16 6.89 -4.23
N LEU A 383 -9.92 5.82 -3.49
CA LEU A 383 -10.82 5.26 -2.49
C LEU A 383 -10.04 4.83 -1.25
N SER A 384 -10.66 4.96 -0.08
CA SER A 384 -10.08 4.43 1.16
C SER A 384 -11.19 4.00 2.12
N PHE A 385 -10.88 3.03 2.98
CA PHE A 385 -11.73 2.67 4.10
C PHE A 385 -11.13 3.22 5.40
N ASP A 386 -11.99 3.67 6.30
CA ASP A 386 -11.60 3.77 7.71
C ASP A 386 -11.77 2.43 8.43
N ARG A 387 -11.34 2.39 9.69
CA ARG A 387 -11.43 1.20 10.55
C ARG A 387 -12.88 0.77 10.86
N ASP A 388 -13.84 1.67 10.77
CA ASP A 388 -15.27 1.39 10.96
C ASP A 388 -15.94 0.85 9.68
N GLY A 389 -15.22 0.87 8.56
CA GLY A 389 -15.69 0.44 7.25
C GLY A 389 -16.43 1.52 6.47
N ASN A 390 -16.34 2.79 6.87
CA ASN A 390 -16.87 3.89 6.07
C ASN A 390 -16.01 4.07 4.82
N LEU A 391 -16.65 4.39 3.70
CA LEU A 391 -15.99 4.55 2.41
C LEU A 391 -15.71 6.03 2.15
N TYR A 392 -14.44 6.36 1.95
CA TYR A 392 -13.98 7.67 1.53
C TYR A 392 -13.70 7.66 0.03
N VAL A 393 -14.21 8.67 -0.68
CA VAL A 393 -14.08 8.80 -2.12
C VAL A 393 -13.51 10.17 -2.46
N VAL A 394 -12.46 10.18 -3.26
CA VAL A 394 -11.92 11.42 -3.83
C VAL A 394 -12.79 11.87 -4.99
N ASP A 395 -13.68 12.83 -4.74
CA ASP A 395 -14.61 13.41 -5.71
C ASP A 395 -13.92 14.55 -6.48
N THR A 396 -12.96 14.17 -7.33
CA THR A 396 -11.91 15.06 -7.85
C THR A 396 -12.41 16.32 -8.53
N GLU A 397 -13.34 16.20 -9.47
CA GLU A 397 -13.81 17.34 -10.26
C GLU A 397 -14.82 18.21 -9.48
N ASN A 398 -15.32 17.71 -8.35
CA ASN A 398 -16.06 18.49 -7.36
C ASN A 398 -15.15 18.99 -6.22
N HIS A 399 -13.82 18.81 -6.35
CA HIS A 399 -12.82 19.39 -5.45
C HIS A 399 -13.02 19.07 -3.96
N ARG A 400 -13.49 17.85 -3.66
CA ARG A 400 -13.85 17.44 -2.30
C ARG A 400 -13.58 15.97 -2.02
N ILE A 401 -13.60 15.61 -0.74
CA ILE A 401 -13.62 14.22 -0.28
C ILE A 401 -15.00 13.91 0.30
N GLN A 402 -15.63 12.85 -0.21
CA GLN A 402 -16.95 12.39 0.23
C GLN A 402 -16.78 11.16 1.14
N LYS A 403 -17.44 11.16 2.29
CA LYS A 403 -17.53 10.01 3.20
C LYS A 403 -18.93 9.42 3.14
N PHE A 404 -19.01 8.12 2.86
CA PHE A 404 -20.23 7.33 2.95
C PHE A 404 -20.16 6.46 4.21
N ASP A 405 -21.09 6.66 5.13
CA ASP A 405 -21.15 5.83 6.34
C ASP A 405 -21.59 4.41 6.01
N ILE A 406 -21.00 3.44 6.68
CA ILE A 406 -21.47 2.05 6.62
C ILE A 406 -22.92 1.96 7.13
N ASP A 407 -23.76 1.29 6.36
CA ASP A 407 -25.15 0.98 6.70
C ASP A 407 -25.17 -0.32 7.51
N ARG A 408 -25.57 -0.21 8.78
CA ARG A 408 -25.53 -1.31 9.75
C ARG A 408 -26.88 -2.01 9.95
N ASP A 409 -27.92 -1.56 9.24
CA ASP A 409 -29.30 -2.04 9.42
C ASP A 409 -29.70 -3.20 8.47
#